data_AF-A0A4Y2GLQ9-F1
#
_entry.id   AF-A0A4Y2GLQ9-F1
#
_cell.length_a   1.000
_cell.length_b   1.000
_cell.length_c   1.000
_cell.angle_alpha   90.00
_cell.angle_beta   90.00
_cell.angle_gamma   90.00
#
_symmetry.space_group_name_H-M   'P 1'
#
loop_
_entity.id
_entity.type
_entity.pdbx_description
1 polymer ?
#
loop_
_entity_poly.entity_id
_entity_poly.type
_entity_poly.pdbx_seq_one_letter_code
_entity_poly.pdbx_strand_id
1 'polypeptide(L)'
;MKLTPDILSSRMLRWSQMLNAYDFTIIHRPGKKIQNADALSRLPLETPETDIPSPPEVLFLEELYNPPVKADEISQATLRDPVLSRVLNWVLKGWPESAKECRIFYLKRHELSVHKNCLLWGNRVVIPEVLRGRVLDELHISHPGIEKMKSLARCYVWWPKIEEDIENHVNKLDILHHVLLFICGRLLQSHGQGYILILLVPSKAKCFSCL
;
A
#
# COMPACT_ATOMS: atom_id res chain seq x y z
N MET A 1 -2.16 4.87 -42.06
CA MET A 1 -2.40 4.84 -40.61
C MET A 1 -3.54 3.88 -40.32
N LYS A 2 -3.31 2.83 -39.53
CA LYS A 2 -4.42 1.94 -39.12
C LYS A 2 -5.23 2.69 -38.05
N LEU A 3 -6.55 2.73 -38.21
CA LEU A 3 -7.45 3.41 -37.26
C LEU A 3 -7.38 2.69 -35.91
N THR A 4 -7.19 3.45 -34.84
CA THR A 4 -7.23 2.91 -33.48
C THR A 4 -8.68 2.94 -32.98
N PRO A 5 -9.20 1.84 -32.42
CA PRO A 5 -10.57 1.80 -31.92
C PRO A 5 -10.71 2.70 -30.68
N ASP A 6 -11.86 3.38 -30.56
CA ASP A 6 -12.11 4.39 -29.51
C ASP A 6 -12.20 3.79 -28.10
N ILE A 7 -12.42 2.48 -27.97
CA ILE A 7 -12.57 1.80 -26.69
C ILE A 7 -11.32 0.93 -26.45
N LEU A 8 -10.29 1.52 -25.86
CA LEU A 8 -9.08 0.84 -25.43
C LEU A 8 -8.75 1.19 -23.98
N SER A 9 -8.22 0.21 -23.24
CA SER A 9 -7.61 0.50 -21.94
C SER A 9 -6.39 1.42 -22.11
N SER A 10 -6.07 2.22 -21.10
CA SER A 10 -4.91 3.13 -21.11
C SER A 10 -3.60 2.42 -21.46
N ARG A 11 -3.45 1.15 -21.04
CA ARG A 11 -2.33 0.29 -21.40
C ARG A 11 -2.32 -0.01 -22.91
N MET A 12 -3.43 -0.47 -23.46
CA MET A 12 -3.53 -0.82 -24.88
C MET A 12 -3.35 0.40 -25.79
N LEU A 13 -3.86 1.57 -25.39
CA LEU A 13 -3.67 2.83 -26.13
C LEU A 13 -2.19 3.18 -26.26
N ARG A 14 -1.42 3.07 -25.16
CA ARG A 14 0.03 3.33 -25.17
C ARG A 14 0.78 2.38 -26.11
N TRP A 15 0.49 1.08 -26.05
CA TRP A 15 1.07 0.10 -26.96
C TRP A 15 0.67 0.39 -28.42
N SER A 16 -0.59 0.76 -28.66
CA SER A 16 -1.08 1.08 -29.99
C SER A 16 -0.37 2.29 -30.60
N GLN A 17 -0.14 3.35 -29.83
CA GLN A 17 0.60 4.53 -30.28
C GLN A 17 2.05 4.17 -30.63
N MET A 18 2.70 3.36 -29.79
CA MET A 18 4.08 2.93 -30.02
C MET A 18 4.21 2.05 -31.26
N LEU A 19 3.30 1.10 -31.46
CA LEU A 19 3.31 0.18 -32.60
C LEU A 19 2.95 0.86 -33.91
N ASN A 20 2.21 1.98 -33.89
CA ASN A 20 1.85 2.73 -35.09
C ASN A 20 3.06 3.41 -35.75
N ALA A 21 4.21 3.49 -35.08
CA ALA A 21 5.47 3.98 -35.65
C ALA A 21 6.19 2.95 -36.54
N TYR A 22 5.73 1.69 -36.58
CA TYR A 22 6.38 0.60 -37.28
C TYR A 22 5.44 -0.07 -38.28
N ASP A 23 5.99 -0.49 -39.42
CA ASP A 23 5.32 -1.40 -40.35
C ASP A 23 5.61 -2.84 -39.93
N PHE A 24 4.59 -3.55 -39.44
CA PHE A 24 4.72 -4.93 -39.00
C PHE A 24 3.60 -5.82 -39.53
N THR A 25 3.93 -7.10 -39.67
CA THR A 25 3.00 -8.16 -40.04
C THR A 25 2.81 -9.08 -38.84
N ILE A 26 1.56 -9.31 -38.44
CA ILE A 26 1.25 -10.22 -37.33
C ILE A 26 1.25 -11.64 -37.88
N ILE A 27 2.18 -12.47 -37.42
CA ILE A 27 2.27 -13.89 -37.80
C ILE A 27 1.95 -14.73 -36.57
N HIS A 28 0.91 -15.57 -36.67
CA HIS A 28 0.58 -16.52 -35.62
C HIS A 28 1.63 -17.64 -35.58
N ARG A 29 2.27 -17.83 -34.43
CA ARG A 29 3.18 -18.93 -34.17
C ARG A 29 2.53 -19.85 -33.13
N PRO A 30 2.34 -21.16 -33.42
CA PRO A 30 1.79 -22.09 -32.44
C PRO A 30 2.65 -22.12 -31.17
N GLY A 31 2.01 -22.15 -29.99
CA GLY A 31 2.69 -22.09 -28.69
C GLY A 31 3.80 -23.15 -28.51
N LYS A 32 3.60 -24.36 -29.05
CA LYS A 32 4.62 -25.43 -29.08
C LYS A 32 5.95 -25.01 -29.71
N LYS A 33 5.94 -24.02 -30.60
CA LYS A 33 7.14 -23.49 -31.26
C LYS A 33 7.72 -22.26 -30.57
N ILE A 34 7.12 -21.71 -29.51
CA ILE A 34 7.58 -20.50 -28.79
C ILE A 34 8.29 -20.90 -27.48
N GLN A 35 9.24 -21.82 -27.57
CA GLN A 35 9.93 -22.39 -26.40
C GLN A 35 10.73 -21.35 -25.60
N ASN A 36 11.19 -20.28 -26.25
CA ASN A 36 11.94 -19.20 -25.62
C ASN A 36 11.09 -18.33 -24.68
N ALA A 37 9.82 -18.09 -24.99
CA ALA A 37 8.92 -17.34 -24.11
C ALA A 37 8.48 -18.16 -22.88
N ASP A 38 8.56 -19.48 -22.99
CA ASP A 38 8.18 -20.44 -21.95
C ASP A 38 9.38 -21.02 -21.19
N ALA A 39 10.60 -20.55 -21.48
CA ALA A 39 11.84 -21.15 -20.98
C ALA A 39 11.95 -21.15 -19.44
N LEU A 40 11.35 -20.17 -18.77
CA LEU A 40 11.33 -20.11 -17.30
C LEU A 40 10.15 -20.87 -16.67
N SER A 41 9.08 -21.16 -17.43
CA SER A 41 7.87 -21.81 -16.89
C SER A 41 7.80 -23.30 -17.26
N ARG A 42 8.44 -23.70 -18.36
CA ARG A 42 8.41 -25.06 -18.90
C ARG A 42 9.74 -25.46 -19.53
N LEU A 43 10.87 -25.28 -18.84
CA LEU A 43 12.11 -25.95 -19.26
C LEU A 43 11.80 -27.47 -19.27
N PRO A 44 11.62 -28.14 -20.43
CA PRO A 44 11.19 -29.52 -20.45
C PRO A 44 12.44 -30.34 -20.14
N LEU A 45 12.65 -30.64 -18.87
CA LEU A 45 13.58 -31.68 -18.48
C LEU A 45 12.90 -33.02 -18.78
N GLU A 46 13.62 -33.95 -19.40
CA GLU A 46 13.18 -35.34 -19.50
C GLU A 46 13.07 -35.90 -18.08
N THR A 47 11.87 -35.80 -17.51
CA THR A 47 11.52 -36.36 -16.23
C THR A 47 10.66 -37.59 -16.52
N PRO A 48 10.89 -38.72 -15.83
CA PRO A 48 10.02 -39.88 -15.97
C PRO A 48 8.58 -39.43 -15.71
N GLU A 49 7.63 -39.88 -16.54
CA GLU A 49 6.20 -39.60 -16.37
C GLU A 49 5.76 -40.11 -15.00
N THR A 50 5.87 -39.23 -14.02
CA THR A 50 5.35 -39.46 -12.68
C THR A 50 4.00 -38.77 -12.71
N ASP A 51 2.93 -39.49 -12.40
CA ASP A 51 1.63 -38.87 -12.17
C ASP A 51 1.80 -37.84 -11.05
N ILE A 52 1.94 -36.58 -11.43
CA ILE A 52 1.97 -35.47 -10.47
C ILE A 52 0.52 -35.35 -10.03
N PRO A 53 0.16 -35.71 -8.79
CA PRO A 53 -1.20 -35.50 -8.30
C PRO A 53 -1.53 -34.03 -8.51
N SER A 54 -2.75 -33.73 -8.96
CA SER A 54 -3.23 -32.36 -9.10
C SER A 54 -2.82 -31.60 -7.84
N PRO A 55 -2.08 -30.48 -7.96
CA PRO A 55 -1.72 -29.72 -6.78
C PRO A 55 -3.03 -29.47 -6.03
N PRO A 56 -3.10 -29.76 -4.71
CA PRO A 56 -4.26 -29.32 -3.95
C PRO A 56 -4.45 -27.85 -4.31
N GLU A 57 -5.68 -27.42 -4.58
CA GLU A 57 -6.00 -26.01 -4.67
C GLU A 57 -5.66 -25.39 -3.33
N VAL A 58 -4.38 -25.07 -3.12
CA VAL A 58 -3.92 -24.20 -2.07
C VAL A 58 -4.36 -22.84 -2.57
N LEU A 59 -5.64 -22.55 -2.37
CA LEU A 59 -6.11 -21.21 -2.18
C LEU A 59 -5.21 -20.64 -1.08
N PHE A 60 -4.15 -19.97 -1.51
CA PHE A 60 -3.45 -18.97 -0.71
C PHE A 60 -4.48 -17.87 -0.45
N LEU A 61 -5.43 -18.17 0.43
CA LEU A 61 -6.10 -17.16 1.22
C LEU A 61 -5.00 -16.71 2.17
N GLU A 62 -4.16 -15.81 1.66
CA GLU A 62 -3.23 -15.07 2.46
C GLU A 62 -4.11 -14.37 3.49
N GLU A 63 -4.23 -14.98 4.68
CA GLU A 63 -4.83 -14.36 5.84
C GLU A 63 -4.13 -13.02 5.94
N LEU A 64 -4.84 -11.94 5.60
CA LEU A 64 -4.31 -10.60 5.74
C LEU A 64 -3.84 -10.51 7.18
N TYR A 65 -2.51 -10.45 7.37
CA TYR A 65 -1.85 -10.50 8.67
C TYR A 65 -2.42 -9.46 9.64
N ASN A 66 -3.11 -8.43 9.12
CA ASN A 66 -4.02 -7.57 9.85
C ASN A 66 -5.34 -7.38 9.05
N PRO A 67 -6.51 -7.75 9.59
CA PRO A 67 -7.78 -7.42 8.95
C PRO A 67 -8.00 -5.90 8.94
N PRO A 68 -8.63 -5.37 7.87
CA PRO A 68 -8.89 -3.94 7.73
C PRO A 68 -9.72 -3.43 8.90
N VAL A 69 -9.44 -2.22 9.36
CA VAL A 69 -10.11 -1.63 10.52
C VAL A 69 -11.62 -1.48 10.22
N LYS A 70 -12.45 -2.19 10.99
CA LYS A 70 -13.91 -2.17 10.80
C LYS A 70 -14.52 -0.90 11.39
N ALA A 71 -15.62 -0.44 10.79
CA ALA A 71 -16.37 0.72 11.29
C ALA A 71 -16.86 0.52 12.74
N ASP A 72 -17.25 -0.70 13.11
CA ASP A 72 -17.69 -1.01 14.47
C ASP A 72 -16.57 -0.82 15.50
N GLU A 73 -15.34 -1.21 15.16
CA GLU A 73 -14.16 -1.02 16.03
C GLU A 73 -13.86 0.47 16.23
N ILE A 74 -13.95 1.26 15.15
CA ILE A 74 -13.77 2.73 15.21
C ILE A 74 -14.85 3.35 16.10
N SER A 75 -16.10 2.91 15.98
CA SER A 75 -17.20 3.44 16.79
C SER A 75 -16.98 3.17 18.29
N GLN A 76 -16.57 1.95 18.65
CA GLN A 76 -16.29 1.58 20.04
C GLN A 76 -15.09 2.34 20.60
N ALA A 77 -14.02 2.49 19.80
CA ALA A 77 -12.84 3.25 20.21
C ALA A 77 -13.16 4.75 20.36
N THR A 78 -14.00 5.31 19.50
CA THR A 78 -14.46 6.71 19.58
C THR A 78 -15.26 6.97 20.86
N LEU A 79 -16.10 6.01 21.27
CA LEU A 79 -16.88 6.11 22.52
C LEU A 79 -16.01 5.99 23.77
N ARG A 80 -14.94 5.19 23.72
CA ARG A 80 -13.98 5.04 24.83
C ARG A 80 -13.06 6.25 24.99
N ASP A 81 -12.77 6.96 23.90
CA ASP A 81 -11.89 8.12 23.92
C ASP A 81 -12.59 9.32 24.62
N PRO A 82 -12.01 9.89 25.69
CA PRO A 82 -12.62 10.99 26.45
C PRO A 82 -12.72 12.31 25.67
N VAL A 83 -11.93 12.51 24.62
CA VAL A 83 -12.00 13.71 23.77
C VAL A 83 -13.01 13.49 22.65
N LEU A 84 -12.89 12.38 21.92
CA LEU A 84 -13.75 12.13 20.77
C LEU A 84 -15.20 11.86 21.17
N SER A 85 -15.46 11.20 22.30
CA SER A 85 -16.81 11.00 22.83
C SER A 85 -17.51 12.33 23.16
N ARG A 86 -16.77 13.32 23.69
CA ARG A 86 -17.28 14.68 23.92
C ARG A 86 -17.60 15.36 22.60
N VAL A 87 -16.68 15.32 21.63
CA VAL A 87 -16.88 15.91 20.30
C VAL A 87 -18.08 15.29 19.59
N LEU A 88 -18.25 13.97 19.65
CA LEU A 88 -19.40 13.26 19.09
C LEU A 88 -20.71 13.76 19.71
N ASN A 89 -20.75 13.91 21.03
CA ASN A 89 -21.92 14.48 21.71
C ASN A 89 -22.19 15.94 21.30
N TRP A 90 -21.16 16.77 21.10
CA TRP A 90 -21.31 18.16 20.67
C TRP A 90 -21.82 18.28 19.23
N VAL A 91 -21.40 17.38 18.34
CA VAL A 91 -21.92 17.36 16.96
C VAL A 91 -23.41 16.98 16.94
N LEU A 92 -23.85 16.09 17.84
CA LEU A 92 -25.26 15.67 17.92
C LEU A 92 -26.17 16.65 18.68
N LYS A 93 -25.71 17.21 19.81
CA LYS A 93 -26.53 18.03 20.72
C LYS A 93 -26.29 19.54 20.58
N GLY A 94 -25.25 19.94 19.86
CA GLY A 94 -24.80 21.32 19.77
C GLY A 94 -23.51 21.58 20.57
N TRP A 95 -22.75 22.58 20.12
CA TRP A 95 -21.44 22.91 20.66
C TRP A 95 -21.55 23.88 21.85
N PRO A 96 -21.07 23.51 23.05
CA PRO A 96 -21.05 24.39 24.21
C PRO A 96 -19.88 25.39 24.14
N GLU A 97 -19.93 26.47 24.94
CA GLU A 97 -18.84 27.45 25.01
C GLU A 97 -17.52 26.85 25.57
N SER A 98 -17.62 25.81 26.40
CA SER A 98 -16.48 25.05 26.93
C SER A 98 -15.72 24.24 25.87
N ALA A 99 -16.30 24.05 24.68
CA ALA A 99 -15.67 23.31 23.60
C ALA A 99 -14.41 24.00 23.03
N LYS A 100 -14.11 25.24 23.45
CA LYS A 100 -12.87 25.96 23.12
C LYS A 100 -11.61 25.24 23.61
N GLU A 101 -11.71 24.37 24.63
CA GLU A 101 -10.61 23.50 25.06
C GLU A 101 -10.11 22.61 23.91
N CYS A 102 -11.02 22.15 23.05
CA CYS A 102 -10.72 21.32 21.88
C CYS A 102 -10.63 22.19 20.62
N ARG A 103 -9.71 23.17 20.62
CA ARG A 103 -9.59 24.19 19.55
C ARG A 103 -9.54 23.60 18.13
N ILE A 104 -8.84 22.48 17.94
CA ILE A 104 -8.66 21.83 16.63
C ILE A 104 -10.02 21.36 16.06
N PHE A 105 -10.86 20.77 16.90
CA PHE A 105 -12.19 20.30 16.51
C PHE A 105 -13.19 21.47 16.42
N TYR A 106 -13.08 22.45 17.33
CA TYR A 106 -13.96 23.63 17.34
C TYR A 106 -13.83 24.49 16.08
N LEU A 107 -12.62 24.63 15.53
CA LEU A 107 -12.40 25.33 14.26
C LEU A 107 -13.06 24.62 13.07
N LYS A 108 -13.13 23.29 13.13
CA LYS A 108 -13.68 22.43 12.08
C LYS A 108 -15.15 22.05 12.31
N ARG A 109 -15.80 22.63 13.32
CA ARG A 109 -17.14 22.23 13.79
C ARG A 109 -18.23 22.15 12.71
N HIS A 110 -18.18 23.03 11.71
CA HIS A 110 -19.19 23.07 10.64
C HIS A 110 -18.99 21.97 9.58
N GLU A 111 -17.80 21.39 9.51
CA GLU A 111 -17.43 20.32 8.57
C GLU A 111 -17.43 18.95 9.25
N LEU A 112 -17.74 18.89 10.55
CA LEU A 112 -17.84 17.66 11.31
C LEU A 112 -19.24 17.07 11.20
N SER A 113 -19.30 15.78 10.88
CA SER A 113 -20.54 15.00 10.80
C SER A 113 -20.37 13.66 11.52
N VAL A 114 -21.49 13.01 11.82
CA VAL A 114 -21.50 11.70 12.51
C VAL A 114 -22.26 10.70 11.64
N HIS A 115 -21.66 9.53 11.42
CA HIS A 115 -22.29 8.41 10.74
C HIS A 115 -21.96 7.11 11.46
N LYS A 116 -22.98 6.34 11.85
CA LYS A 116 -22.82 5.07 12.61
C LYS A 116 -21.93 5.21 13.86
N ASN A 117 -22.09 6.31 14.61
CA ASN A 117 -21.25 6.66 15.76
C ASN A 117 -19.75 6.83 15.45
N CYS A 118 -19.38 6.94 14.17
CA CYS A 118 -18.05 7.37 13.75
C CYS A 118 -18.10 8.87 13.45
N LEU A 119 -17.06 9.59 13.89
CA LEU A 119 -16.89 11.00 13.58
C LEU A 119 -16.23 11.14 12.21
N LEU A 120 -16.77 12.03 11.38
CA LEU A 120 -16.24 12.35 10.05
C LEU A 120 -15.94 13.84 9.95
N TRP A 121 -14.91 14.15 9.19
CA TRP A 121 -14.57 15.51 8.77
C TRP A 121 -14.64 15.58 7.24
N GLY A 122 -15.69 16.22 6.71
CA GLY A 122 -16.06 16.11 5.31
C GLY A 122 -16.30 14.65 4.93
N ASN A 123 -15.45 14.11 4.05
CA ASN A 123 -15.50 12.70 3.60
C ASN A 123 -14.49 11.79 4.32
N ARG A 124 -13.76 12.31 5.31
CA ARG A 124 -12.66 11.60 5.97
C ARG A 124 -13.10 11.10 7.33
N VAL A 125 -12.71 9.88 7.68
CA VAL A 125 -13.01 9.30 8.99
C VAL A 125 -11.99 9.79 10.02
N VAL A 126 -12.48 10.26 11.16
CA VAL A 126 -11.61 10.64 12.29
C VAL A 126 -11.19 9.38 13.04
N ILE A 127 -9.88 9.13 13.13
CA ILE A 127 -9.34 7.91 13.73
C ILE A 127 -8.92 8.15 15.20
N PRO A 128 -9.47 7.38 16.17
CA PRO A 128 -9.02 7.40 17.56
C PRO A 128 -7.57 7.00 17.72
N GLU A 129 -6.90 7.52 18.76
CA GLU A 129 -5.46 7.32 18.99
C GLU A 129 -5.04 5.84 18.99
N VAL A 130 -5.85 4.98 19.62
CA VAL A 130 -5.60 3.53 19.74
C VAL A 130 -5.50 2.84 18.37
N LEU A 131 -6.21 3.35 17.35
CA LEU A 131 -6.28 2.72 16.02
C LEU A 131 -5.30 3.36 15.01
N ARG A 132 -4.64 4.47 15.35
CA ARG A 132 -3.74 5.17 14.42
C ARG A 132 -2.59 4.28 13.93
N GLY A 133 -1.99 3.49 14.82
CA GLY A 133 -0.90 2.57 14.46
C GLY A 133 -1.30 1.57 13.38
N ARG A 134 -2.45 0.90 13.57
CA ARG A 134 -2.98 -0.08 12.59
C ARG A 134 -3.26 0.55 11.23
N VAL A 135 -3.86 1.75 11.21
CA VAL A 135 -4.14 2.47 9.96
C VAL A 135 -2.84 2.86 9.24
N LEU A 136 -1.81 3.27 9.98
CA LEU A 136 -0.50 3.58 9.40
C LEU A 136 0.17 2.34 8.80
N ASP A 137 0.10 1.20 9.48
CA ASP A 137 0.61 -0.08 8.97
C ASP A 137 -0.12 -0.48 7.67
N GLU A 138 -1.45 -0.35 7.64
CA GLU A 138 -2.29 -0.68 6.47
C GLU A 138 -1.98 0.23 5.26
N LEU A 139 -1.78 1.53 5.50
CA LEU A 139 -1.37 2.49 4.48
C LEU A 139 0.03 2.17 3.94
N HIS A 140 0.96 1.74 4.80
CA HIS A 140 2.32 1.41 4.42
C HIS A 140 2.40 0.13 3.58
N ILE A 141 1.70 -0.94 4.00
CA ILE A 141 1.66 -2.23 3.29
C ILE A 141 1.09 -2.06 1.89
N SER A 142 0.00 -1.31 1.76
CA SER A 142 -0.69 -1.16 0.48
C SER A 142 0.08 -0.25 -0.48
N HIS A 143 0.86 0.71 0.03
CA HIS A 143 1.46 1.78 -0.78
C HIS A 143 2.83 2.25 -0.24
N PRO A 144 3.94 1.67 -0.71
CA PRO A 144 5.27 2.12 -0.33
C PRO A 144 5.53 3.54 -0.88
N GLY A 145 5.86 4.47 0.02
CA GLY A 145 6.26 5.84 -0.28
C GLY A 145 5.48 6.91 0.50
N ILE A 146 6.20 7.80 1.18
CA ILE A 146 5.65 8.87 2.05
C ILE A 146 4.58 9.69 1.33
N GLU A 147 4.85 10.15 0.11
CA GLU A 147 3.91 10.99 -0.65
C GLU A 147 2.62 10.24 -1.05
N LYS A 148 2.72 8.93 -1.32
CA LYS A 148 1.54 8.10 -1.60
C LYS A 148 0.70 7.89 -0.35
N MET A 149 1.34 7.58 0.78
CA MET A 149 0.66 7.46 2.07
C MET A 149 -0.04 8.76 2.46
N LYS A 150 0.62 9.92 2.30
CA LYS A 150 0.02 11.24 2.52
C LYS A 150 -1.17 11.49 1.59
N SER A 151 -1.07 11.16 0.31
CA SER A 151 -2.15 11.32 -0.65
C SER A 151 -3.40 10.50 -0.25
N LEU A 152 -3.21 9.25 0.16
CA LEU A 152 -4.32 8.38 0.57
C LEU A 152 -4.91 8.76 1.93
N ALA A 153 -4.05 9.11 2.88
CA ALA A 153 -4.49 9.66 4.15
C ALA A 153 -5.39 10.88 3.91
N ARG A 154 -5.01 11.77 2.98
CA ARG A 154 -5.82 12.92 2.59
C ARG A 154 -7.15 12.54 1.91
N CYS A 155 -7.32 11.34 1.39
CA CYS A 155 -8.61 10.95 0.80
C CYS A 155 -9.57 10.36 1.85
N TYR A 156 -9.06 9.56 2.80
CA TYR A 156 -9.92 8.66 3.59
C TYR A 156 -9.91 8.92 5.10
N VAL A 157 -8.82 9.40 5.67
CA VAL A 157 -8.64 9.45 7.14
C VAL A 157 -8.13 10.79 7.63
N TRP A 158 -8.38 11.09 8.90
CA TRP A 158 -7.90 12.33 9.50
C TRP A 158 -7.69 12.21 11.01
N TRP A 159 -6.62 12.83 11.51
CA TRP A 159 -6.41 13.16 12.91
C TRP A 159 -5.41 14.32 13.02
N PRO A 160 -5.30 14.98 14.18
CA PRO A 160 -4.33 16.06 14.37
C PRO A 160 -2.91 15.55 14.10
N LYS A 161 -2.12 16.28 13.29
CA LYS A 161 -0.73 15.96 12.96
C LYS A 161 -0.50 14.62 12.23
N ILE A 162 -1.49 14.14 11.48
CA ILE A 162 -1.38 12.92 10.65
C ILE A 162 -0.14 12.88 9.74
N GLU A 163 0.28 14.00 9.15
CA GLU A 163 1.44 14.02 8.25
C GLU A 163 2.76 13.79 9.01
N GLU A 164 2.89 14.35 10.23
CA GLU A 164 4.04 14.14 11.12
C GLU A 164 4.09 12.67 11.58
N ASP A 165 2.94 12.09 11.90
CA ASP A 165 2.85 10.67 12.28
C ASP A 165 3.22 9.74 11.12
N ILE A 166 2.82 10.04 9.89
CA ILE A 166 3.20 9.26 8.69
C ILE A 166 4.71 9.32 8.47
N GLU A 167 5.32 10.49 8.53
CA GLU A 167 6.77 10.64 8.35
C GLU A 167 7.55 9.88 9.43
N ASN A 168 7.15 10.00 10.69
CA ASN A 168 7.75 9.28 11.80
C ASN A 168 7.60 7.76 11.65
N HIS A 169 6.43 7.30 11.19
CA HIS A 169 6.16 5.88 11.00
C HIS A 169 6.99 5.27 9.87
N VAL A 170 7.08 5.95 8.72
CA VAL A 170 7.93 5.53 7.60
C VAL A 170 9.40 5.55 7.99
N ASN A 171 9.88 6.60 8.66
CA ASN A 171 11.27 6.65 9.13
C ASN A 171 11.59 5.48 10.08
N LYS A 172 10.66 5.13 10.98
CA LYS A 172 10.84 4.00 11.91
C LYS A 172 10.88 2.66 11.17
N LEU A 173 10.00 2.47 10.17
CA LEU A 173 9.94 1.23 9.38
C LEU A 173 11.08 1.09 8.38
N ASP A 174 11.53 2.18 7.76
CA ASP A 174 12.71 2.20 6.89
C ASP A 174 13.95 1.83 7.68
N ILE A 175 14.11 2.37 8.90
CA ILE A 175 15.19 1.98 9.82
C ILE A 175 15.04 0.50 10.21
N LEU A 176 13.83 0.02 10.53
CA LEU A 176 13.61 -1.38 10.90
C LEU A 176 13.83 -2.36 9.74
N HIS A 177 13.44 -2.04 8.50
CA HIS A 177 13.78 -2.84 7.33
C HIS A 177 15.29 -2.86 7.08
N HIS A 178 15.96 -1.71 7.24
CA HIS A 178 17.43 -1.64 7.14
C HIS A 178 18.14 -2.39 8.28
N VAL A 179 17.56 -2.40 9.48
CA VAL A 179 18.08 -3.09 10.67
C VAL A 179 17.73 -4.59 10.64
N LEU A 180 16.60 -5.02 10.09
CA LEU A 180 16.28 -6.44 9.83
C LEU A 180 17.19 -7.01 8.73
N LEU A 181 17.50 -6.24 7.69
CA LEU A 181 18.56 -6.58 6.73
C LEU A 181 19.96 -6.65 7.39
N PHE A 182 20.22 -5.84 8.42
CA PHE A 182 21.49 -5.89 9.16
C PHE A 182 21.57 -6.99 10.22
N ILE A 183 20.45 -7.34 10.87
CA ILE A 183 20.38 -8.39 11.89
C ILE A 183 20.34 -9.79 11.24
N CYS A 184 19.78 -9.92 10.03
CA CYS A 184 19.86 -11.17 9.25
C CYS A 184 21.25 -11.43 8.63
N GLY A 185 22.11 -10.40 8.56
CA GLY A 185 23.47 -10.50 7.98
C GLY A 185 24.60 -10.86 8.96
N ARG A 186 24.31 -11.15 10.24
CA ARG A 186 25.37 -11.38 11.25
C ARG A 186 25.17 -12.62 12.12
N LEU A 187 24.76 -13.73 11.51
CA LEU A 187 24.85 -15.04 12.15
C LEU A 187 25.21 -16.14 11.15
N LEU A 188 26.41 -16.09 10.58
CA LEU A 188 27.05 -17.22 9.88
C LEU A 188 28.57 -17.02 9.85
N GLN A 189 29.20 -17.22 11.00
CA GLN A 189 30.63 -17.54 11.07
C GLN A 189 30.74 -18.90 11.76
N SER A 190 30.68 -19.97 10.97
CA SER A 190 31.68 -21.04 11.05
C SER A 190 31.50 -22.03 9.89
N HIS A 191 32.64 -22.45 9.37
CA HIS A 191 32.87 -23.52 8.40
C HIS A 191 32.55 -23.20 6.94
N GLY A 192 33.65 -22.93 6.23
CA GLY A 192 33.64 -22.53 4.84
C GLY A 192 33.40 -23.68 3.87
N GLN A 193 32.82 -23.31 2.74
CA GLN A 193 33.24 -23.71 1.40
C GLN A 193 32.65 -22.67 0.43
N GLY A 194 33.46 -22.30 -0.57
CA GLY A 194 33.37 -21.02 -1.26
C GLY A 194 32.14 -20.84 -2.15
N TYR A 195 31.69 -19.59 -2.23
CA TYR A 195 30.80 -19.10 -3.28
C TYR A 195 31.30 -17.74 -3.75
N ILE A 196 31.32 -17.59 -5.08
CA ILE A 196 31.62 -16.35 -5.78
C ILE A 196 30.53 -15.34 -5.45
N LEU A 197 30.89 -14.29 -4.70
CA LEU A 197 30.04 -13.15 -4.42
C LEU A 197 30.16 -12.16 -5.58
N ILE A 198 29.17 -12.14 -6.48
CA ILE A 198 29.02 -11.06 -7.45
C ILE A 198 28.59 -9.81 -6.67
N LEU A 199 29.55 -8.91 -6.45
CA LEU A 199 29.32 -7.54 -6.02
C LEU A 199 28.63 -6.77 -7.15
N LEU A 200 27.42 -6.27 -6.93
CA LEU A 200 26.94 -5.06 -7.60
C LEU A 200 26.33 -4.12 -6.55
N VAL A 201 27.05 -3.00 -6.40
CA VAL A 201 26.89 -1.88 -5.46
C VAL A 201 25.59 -1.09 -5.72
N PRO A 202 24.97 -0.49 -4.70
CA PRO A 202 23.80 0.38 -4.87
C PRO A 202 24.22 1.73 -5.46
N SER A 203 23.71 2.08 -6.66
CA SER A 203 23.88 3.42 -7.22
C SER A 203 22.88 4.38 -6.58
N LYS A 204 23.37 5.19 -5.64
CA LYS A 204 22.73 6.45 -5.21
C LYS A 204 22.60 7.38 -6.43
N ALA A 205 21.38 7.75 -6.82
CA ALA A 205 21.16 8.92 -7.67
C ALA A 205 20.81 10.11 -6.77
N LYS A 206 21.78 11.03 -6.67
CA LYS A 206 21.67 12.34 -6.03
C LYS A 206 20.78 13.28 -6.86
N CYS A 207 20.16 14.21 -6.14
CA CYS A 207 19.58 15.45 -6.62
C CYS A 207 20.38 16.12 -7.74
N PHE A 208 19.67 16.65 -8.72
CA PHE A 208 20.05 17.90 -9.39
C PHE A 208 18.82 18.81 -9.45
N SER A 209 18.93 19.96 -8.79
CA SER A 209 18.07 21.12 -8.91
C SER A 209 18.76 22.19 -9.78
N CYS A 210 17.94 22.98 -10.49
CA CYS A 210 18.25 24.27 -11.13
C CYS A 210 19.25 24.28 -12.30
N LEU A 211 18.71 24.45 -13.51
CA LEU A 211 18.65 25.75 -14.22
C LEU A 211 17.44 25.75 -15.16
#